data_AF-A0A1H6H292-F1
#
_entry.id   AF-A0A1H6H292-F1
#
_cell.length_a   1.000
_cell.length_b   1.000
_cell.length_c   1.000
_cell.angle_alpha   90.00
_cell.angle_beta   90.00
_cell.angle_gamma   90.00
#
_symmetry.space_group_name_H-M   'P 1'
#
loop_
_entity.id
_entity.type
_entity.pdbx_description
1 polymer ?
#
loop_
_entity_poly.entity_id
_entity_poly.type
_entity_poly.pdbx_seq_one_letter_code
_entity_poly.pdbx_strand_id
1 'polypeptide(L)'
;MARVKNDGPRRKDGVWDPLKDNKADKSAAAVQPKTPQTLSPTYRLAFADEDFLSREELRPVRLQLELMKAEMMLAEAGIKSTVVLFGGARIPAPGQAPWAAHNETQRNSLIAASVFYEEARKFATLCGVHSAAYDHQEYVVVTGGGPGVMEAGNLGASEVGAPSIGLNIMLPHEQAPNPYVTPELSFNFHYFAIRKMHFLMRAKAVAVFPGGFGTLDEMFEALTLIQTKRMERIPLILFSEKFWRGIVNFEALADFGTISPKDLELISFVETADQAWKIIADFYGL
;
A
#
# COMPACT_ATOMS: atom_id res chain seq x y z
N MET A 1 -2.55 21.41 -49.17
CA MET A 1 -1.39 21.15 -48.30
C MET A 1 -1.71 21.66 -46.90
N ALA A 2 -2.07 20.77 -45.98
CA ALA A 2 -2.28 21.16 -44.58
C ALA A 2 -0.91 21.42 -43.93
N ARG A 3 -0.67 22.65 -43.47
CA ARG A 3 0.49 23.00 -42.65
C ARG A 3 0.42 22.16 -41.38
N VAL A 4 1.37 21.23 -41.24
CA VAL A 4 1.65 20.58 -39.95
C VAL A 4 1.99 21.70 -38.97
N LYS A 5 1.16 21.85 -37.93
CA LYS A 5 1.48 22.76 -36.81
C LYS A 5 2.75 22.23 -36.18
N ASN A 6 3.84 22.94 -36.41
CA ASN A 6 5.09 22.72 -35.71
C ASN A 6 4.93 23.39 -34.35
N ASP A 7 4.24 22.70 -33.43
CA ASP A 7 4.16 23.15 -32.04
C ASP A 7 5.59 23.06 -31.50
N GLY A 8 6.27 24.22 -31.45
CA GLY A 8 7.64 24.35 -30.92
C GLY A 8 7.76 23.74 -29.53
N PRO A 9 8.98 23.50 -29.04
CA PRO A 9 9.19 22.59 -27.94
C PRO A 9 8.57 23.15 -26.65
N ARG A 10 7.54 22.43 -26.18
CA ARG A 10 6.66 22.82 -25.07
C ARG A 10 6.45 21.62 -24.17
N ARG A 11 6.61 21.82 -22.87
CA ARG A 11 6.20 20.86 -21.85
C ARG A 11 4.68 20.79 -21.73
N LYS A 12 4.17 19.73 -21.10
CA LYS A 12 2.73 19.55 -20.83
C LYS A 12 2.10 20.67 -19.98
N ASP A 13 2.91 21.38 -19.20
CA ASP A 13 2.52 22.52 -18.34
C ASP A 13 2.63 23.89 -19.06
N GLY A 14 2.88 23.90 -20.37
CA GLY A 14 3.01 25.12 -21.17
C GLY A 14 4.36 25.82 -21.04
N VAL A 15 5.30 25.27 -20.27
CA VAL A 15 6.66 25.80 -20.17
C VAL A 15 7.42 25.57 -21.47
N TRP A 16 8.05 26.63 -21.99
CA TRP A 16 8.98 26.52 -23.10
C TRP A 16 10.21 25.72 -22.67
N ASP A 17 10.44 24.58 -23.32
CA ASP A 17 11.59 23.73 -23.05
C ASP A 17 12.35 23.56 -24.35
N PRO A 18 13.53 24.17 -24.53
CA PRO A 18 14.27 24.06 -25.78
C PRO A 18 14.97 22.70 -25.96
N LEU A 19 14.94 21.82 -24.95
CA LEU A 19 15.61 20.52 -24.99
C LEU A 19 14.75 19.46 -25.69
N LYS A 20 15.42 18.48 -26.29
CA LYS A 20 14.78 17.40 -27.03
C LYS A 20 14.18 16.36 -26.06
N ASP A 21 13.01 15.81 -26.43
CA ASP A 21 12.34 14.76 -25.66
C ASP A 21 13.15 13.45 -25.65
N ASN A 22 13.26 12.80 -24.49
CA ASN A 22 14.01 11.56 -24.31
C ASN A 22 13.42 10.39 -25.11
N LYS A 23 12.11 10.38 -25.36
CA LYS A 23 11.43 9.36 -26.17
C LYS A 23 11.92 9.39 -27.62
N ALA A 24 12.14 10.58 -28.16
CA ALA A 24 12.64 10.75 -29.51
C ALA A 24 14.04 10.13 -29.68
N ASP A 25 14.92 10.30 -28.69
CA ASP A 25 16.25 9.69 -28.72
C ASP A 25 16.20 8.17 -28.52
N LYS A 26 15.31 7.66 -27.65
CA LYS A 26 15.09 6.21 -27.51
C LYS A 26 14.64 5.58 -28.84
N SER A 27 13.71 6.20 -29.55
CA SER A 27 13.26 5.74 -30.87
C SER A 27 14.37 5.84 -31.93
N ALA A 28 15.15 6.93 -31.92
CA ALA A 28 16.24 7.13 -32.87
C ALA A 28 17.40 6.14 -32.67
N ALA A 29 17.71 5.77 -31.42
CA ALA A 29 18.72 4.77 -31.09
C ALA A 29 18.33 3.37 -31.61
N ALA A 30 17.04 3.02 -31.57
CA ALA A 30 16.53 1.70 -31.99
C ALA A 30 16.67 1.42 -33.50
N VAL A 31 16.81 2.46 -34.33
CA VAL A 31 16.90 2.36 -35.80
C VAL A 31 18.31 2.60 -36.35
N GLN A 32 19.32 2.74 -35.49
CA GLN A 32 20.70 2.94 -35.93
C GLN A 32 21.25 1.69 -36.66
N PRO A 33 22.17 1.86 -37.63
CA PRO A 33 22.87 0.75 -38.25
C PRO A 33 23.54 -0.13 -37.19
N LYS A 34 23.42 -1.46 -37.34
CA LYS A 34 24.04 -2.43 -36.42
C LYS A 34 25.52 -2.58 -36.75
N THR A 35 26.37 -1.87 -36.01
CA THR A 35 27.82 -1.99 -36.03
C THR A 35 28.30 -2.60 -34.71
N PRO A 36 29.56 -3.08 -34.62
CA PRO A 36 30.11 -3.52 -33.34
C PRO A 36 30.00 -2.46 -32.23
N GLN A 37 30.12 -1.17 -32.57
CA GLN A 37 29.99 -0.06 -31.63
C GLN A 37 28.54 0.15 -31.19
N THR A 38 27.58 0.18 -32.11
CA THR A 38 26.17 0.43 -31.77
C THR A 38 25.51 -0.74 -31.03
N LEU A 39 26.08 -1.94 -31.14
CA LEU A 39 25.67 -3.13 -30.39
C LEU A 39 26.33 -3.22 -29.00
N SER A 40 27.37 -2.43 -28.72
CA SER A 40 28.04 -2.42 -27.42
C SER A 40 27.09 -1.94 -26.31
N PRO A 41 27.06 -2.58 -25.12
CA PRO A 41 26.33 -2.07 -23.97
C PRO A 41 26.69 -0.62 -23.62
N THR A 42 27.96 -0.23 -23.80
CA THR A 42 28.43 1.13 -23.51
C THR A 42 27.89 2.22 -24.45
N TYR A 43 27.28 1.84 -25.58
CA TYR A 43 26.65 2.77 -26.51
C TYR A 43 25.16 2.99 -26.22
N ARG A 44 24.55 2.16 -25.37
CA ARG A 44 23.13 2.27 -25.02
C ARG A 44 22.88 3.55 -24.22
N LEU A 45 21.72 4.17 -24.43
CA LEU A 45 21.29 5.32 -23.64
C LEU A 45 21.04 4.88 -22.19
N ALA A 46 21.71 5.53 -21.22
CA ALA A 46 21.70 5.11 -19.82
C ALA A 46 20.28 4.96 -19.22
N PHE A 47 19.34 5.86 -19.56
CA PHE A 47 17.95 5.82 -19.06
C PHE A 47 17.07 4.76 -19.74
N ALA A 48 17.59 4.08 -20.77
CA ALA A 48 16.91 3.02 -21.50
C ALA A 48 17.68 1.69 -21.47
N ASP A 49 18.78 1.60 -20.71
CA ASP A 49 19.61 0.42 -20.59
C ASP A 49 19.25 -0.34 -19.29
N GLU A 50 18.45 -1.40 -19.42
CA GLU A 50 17.94 -2.19 -18.29
C GLU A 50 19.07 -2.89 -17.52
N ASP A 51 20.14 -3.33 -18.22
CA ASP A 51 21.30 -3.95 -17.59
C ASP A 51 22.03 -2.93 -16.69
N PHE A 52 22.24 -1.71 -17.21
CA PHE A 52 22.85 -0.62 -16.44
C PHE A 52 21.98 -0.21 -15.25
N LEU A 53 20.66 -0.04 -15.47
CA LEU A 53 19.69 0.28 -14.42
C LEU A 53 19.55 -0.80 -13.36
N SER A 54 19.98 -2.04 -13.63
CA SER A 54 19.95 -3.19 -12.70
C SER A 54 21.26 -3.38 -11.93
N ARG A 55 22.31 -2.62 -12.23
CA ARG A 55 23.59 -2.67 -11.52
C ARG A 55 23.49 -2.34 -10.04
N GLU A 56 24.36 -2.90 -9.21
CA GLU A 56 24.32 -2.68 -7.76
C GLU A 56 24.45 -1.19 -7.39
N GLU A 57 25.32 -0.46 -8.10
CA GLU A 57 25.61 0.95 -7.87
C GLU A 57 24.39 1.85 -8.10
N LEU A 58 23.41 1.40 -8.89
CA LEU A 58 22.17 2.15 -9.15
C LEU A 58 21.01 1.79 -8.21
N ARG A 59 21.27 1.05 -7.12
CA ARG A 59 20.27 0.83 -6.06
C ARG A 59 19.64 2.14 -5.55
N PRO A 60 20.37 3.24 -5.31
CA PRO A 60 19.75 4.51 -4.89
C PRO A 60 18.77 5.08 -5.92
N VAL A 61 19.09 4.95 -7.22
CA VAL A 61 18.21 5.39 -8.30
C VAL A 61 16.94 4.55 -8.35
N ARG A 62 17.05 3.21 -8.20
CA ARG A 62 15.88 2.33 -8.14
C ARG A 62 14.97 2.61 -6.94
N LEU A 63 15.56 2.86 -5.77
CA LEU A 63 14.82 3.30 -4.58
C LEU A 63 14.05 4.60 -4.84
N GLN A 64 14.70 5.59 -5.47
CA GLN A 64 14.07 6.84 -5.86
C GLN A 64 12.91 6.61 -6.84
N LEU A 65 13.10 5.74 -7.85
CA LEU A 65 12.05 5.43 -8.83
C LEU A 65 10.83 4.77 -8.17
N GLU A 66 11.02 3.81 -7.25
CA GLU A 66 9.91 3.20 -6.51
C GLU A 66 9.17 4.20 -5.64
N LEU A 67 9.89 5.10 -4.95
CA LEU A 67 9.27 6.15 -4.15
C LEU A 67 8.45 7.09 -5.04
N MET A 68 9.06 7.62 -6.09
CA MET A 68 8.46 8.65 -6.95
C MET A 68 7.29 8.11 -7.78
N LYS A 69 7.37 6.88 -8.31
CA LYS A 69 6.32 6.33 -9.16
C LYS A 69 4.98 6.27 -8.43
N ALA A 70 4.95 5.68 -7.24
CA ALA A 70 3.70 5.60 -6.48
C ALA A 70 3.24 6.99 -6.01
N GLU A 71 4.17 7.84 -5.54
CA GLU A 71 3.87 9.21 -5.11
C GLU A 71 3.21 10.05 -6.22
N MET A 72 3.79 10.03 -7.43
CA MET A 72 3.29 10.79 -8.57
C MET A 72 1.92 10.31 -9.02
N MET A 73 1.70 8.99 -9.11
CA MET A 73 0.41 8.45 -9.55
C MET A 73 -0.70 8.71 -8.51
N LEU A 74 -0.39 8.58 -7.22
CA LEU A 74 -1.34 8.94 -6.15
C LEU A 74 -1.67 10.43 -6.18
N ALA A 75 -0.69 11.30 -6.41
CA ALA A 75 -0.90 12.74 -6.54
C ALA A 75 -1.73 13.10 -7.79
N GLU A 76 -1.45 12.47 -8.93
CA GLU A 76 -2.22 12.64 -10.17
C GLU A 76 -3.68 12.19 -10.03
N ALA A 77 -3.92 11.11 -9.26
CA ALA A 77 -5.26 10.65 -8.89
C ALA A 77 -5.93 11.53 -7.80
N GLY A 78 -5.22 12.51 -7.24
CA GLY A 78 -5.75 13.42 -6.22
C GLY A 78 -5.85 12.81 -4.83
N ILE A 79 -5.18 11.69 -4.53
CA ILE A 79 -5.26 11.02 -3.23
C ILE A 79 -4.49 11.83 -2.17
N LYS A 80 -5.24 12.34 -1.19
CA LYS A 80 -4.76 13.18 -0.09
C LYS A 80 -4.61 12.41 1.21
N SER A 81 -5.48 11.44 1.49
CA SER A 81 -5.37 10.62 2.69
C SER A 81 -5.90 9.20 2.48
N THR A 82 -5.39 8.27 3.29
CA THR A 82 -5.71 6.85 3.22
C THR A 82 -6.12 6.28 4.58
N VAL A 83 -6.88 5.19 4.55
CA VAL A 83 -7.11 4.31 5.70
C VAL A 83 -6.44 2.97 5.38
N VAL A 84 -5.44 2.62 6.19
CA VAL A 84 -4.60 1.45 5.97
C VAL A 84 -5.22 0.22 6.61
N LEU A 85 -5.34 -0.87 5.85
CA LEU A 85 -5.78 -2.17 6.36
C LEU A 85 -4.64 -3.19 6.25
N PHE A 86 -4.22 -3.68 7.41
CA PHE A 86 -3.28 -4.79 7.53
C PHE A 86 -3.99 -6.03 8.07
N GLY A 87 -3.56 -7.22 7.65
CA GLY A 87 -4.12 -8.46 8.19
C GLY A 87 -3.64 -9.70 7.46
N GLY A 88 -4.10 -10.86 7.94
CA GLY A 88 -3.69 -12.16 7.42
C GLY A 88 -4.12 -12.40 5.98
N ALA A 89 -3.14 -12.62 5.09
CA ALA A 89 -3.36 -13.07 3.71
C ALA A 89 -4.00 -14.47 3.61
N ARG A 90 -4.07 -15.21 4.73
CA ARG A 90 -4.50 -16.61 4.81
C ARG A 90 -5.91 -16.78 5.35
N ILE A 91 -6.55 -15.70 5.81
CA ILE A 91 -7.92 -15.74 6.33
C ILE A 91 -8.87 -15.88 5.14
N PRO A 92 -9.66 -16.97 5.05
CA PRO A 92 -10.58 -17.17 3.92
C PRO A 92 -11.81 -16.27 4.05
N ALA A 93 -12.42 -15.93 2.91
CA ALA A 93 -13.78 -15.39 2.89
C ALA A 93 -14.76 -16.41 3.50
N PRO A 94 -15.89 -15.96 4.10
CA PRO A 94 -16.87 -16.88 4.66
C PRO A 94 -17.35 -17.91 3.63
N GLY A 95 -17.44 -19.16 4.06
CA GLY A 95 -17.85 -20.28 3.21
C GLY A 95 -16.77 -20.81 2.25
N GLN A 96 -15.61 -20.13 2.15
CA GLN A 96 -14.48 -20.67 1.39
C GLN A 96 -13.63 -21.64 2.24
N ALA A 97 -12.99 -22.58 1.56
CA ALA A 97 -12.09 -23.53 2.23
C ALA A 97 -10.85 -22.79 2.80
N PRO A 98 -10.40 -23.13 4.02
CA PRO A 98 -9.19 -22.57 4.61
C PRO A 98 -7.95 -23.19 3.95
N TRP A 99 -7.65 -22.77 2.72
CA TRP A 99 -6.61 -23.32 1.83
C TRP A 99 -5.20 -23.31 2.45
N ALA A 100 -4.95 -22.40 3.40
CA ALA A 100 -3.66 -22.26 4.06
C ALA A 100 -3.50 -23.14 5.32
N ALA A 101 -4.51 -23.95 5.68
CA ALA A 101 -4.43 -24.84 6.83
C ALA A 101 -3.61 -26.09 6.52
N HIS A 102 -2.62 -26.38 7.38
CA HIS A 102 -1.81 -27.61 7.32
C HIS A 102 -2.27 -28.69 8.31
N ASN A 103 -3.11 -28.33 9.29
CA ASN A 103 -3.66 -29.25 10.28
C ASN A 103 -5.08 -28.83 10.71
N GLU A 104 -5.74 -29.67 11.49
CA GLU A 104 -7.12 -29.47 11.93
C GLU A 104 -7.29 -28.24 12.84
N THR A 105 -6.33 -27.99 13.73
CA THR A 105 -6.33 -26.79 14.58
C THR A 105 -6.33 -25.52 13.74
N GLN A 106 -5.42 -25.42 12.76
CA GLN A 106 -5.35 -24.29 11.84
C GLN A 106 -6.63 -24.16 11.00
N ARG A 107 -7.19 -25.28 10.54
CA ARG A 107 -8.46 -25.29 9.79
C ARG A 107 -9.58 -24.65 10.63
N ASN A 108 -9.76 -25.10 11.87
CA ASN A 108 -10.79 -24.59 12.76
C ASN A 108 -10.55 -23.11 13.11
N SER A 109 -9.31 -22.72 13.38
CA SER A 109 -8.95 -21.32 13.64
C SER A 109 -9.20 -20.41 12.44
N LEU A 110 -8.85 -20.84 11.22
CA LEU A 110 -9.06 -20.03 10.01
C LEU A 110 -10.55 -19.91 9.65
N ILE A 111 -11.34 -20.96 9.87
CA ILE A 111 -12.80 -20.89 9.71
C ILE A 111 -13.38 -19.89 10.71
N ALA A 112 -13.00 -19.96 11.98
CA ALA A 112 -13.45 -19.01 12.99
C ALA A 112 -13.01 -17.57 12.68
N ALA A 113 -11.80 -17.39 12.12
CA ALA A 113 -11.28 -16.09 11.75
C ALA A 113 -11.94 -15.48 10.51
N SER A 114 -12.73 -16.22 9.73
CA SER A 114 -13.43 -15.70 8.55
C SER A 114 -14.39 -14.55 8.87
N VAL A 115 -14.85 -14.43 10.12
CA VAL A 115 -15.61 -13.26 10.58
C VAL A 115 -14.84 -11.95 10.37
N PHE A 116 -13.51 -11.97 10.51
CA PHE A 116 -12.66 -10.80 10.30
C PHE A 116 -12.50 -10.43 8.83
N TYR A 117 -12.76 -11.35 7.90
CA TYR A 117 -12.90 -11.00 6.49
C TYR A 117 -14.11 -10.09 6.30
N GLU A 118 -15.27 -10.45 6.86
CA GLU A 118 -16.47 -9.61 6.76
C GLU A 118 -16.33 -8.29 7.51
N GLU A 119 -15.71 -8.28 8.70
CA GLU A 119 -15.48 -7.02 9.41
C GLU A 119 -14.50 -6.10 8.66
N ALA A 120 -13.47 -6.65 7.99
CA ALA A 120 -12.59 -5.86 7.13
C ALA A 120 -13.32 -5.28 5.92
N ARG A 121 -14.18 -6.09 5.28
CA ARG A 121 -15.03 -5.65 4.18
C ARG A 121 -15.97 -4.54 4.62
N LYS A 122 -16.75 -4.73 5.70
CA LYS A 122 -17.66 -3.72 6.25
C LYS A 122 -16.94 -2.43 6.62
N PHE A 123 -15.78 -2.54 7.28
CA PHE A 123 -14.98 -1.38 7.67
C PHE A 123 -14.53 -0.58 6.45
N ALA A 124 -14.05 -1.26 5.41
CA ALA A 124 -13.68 -0.62 4.15
C ALA A 124 -14.89 -0.01 3.42
N THR A 125 -16.07 -0.63 3.49
CA THR A 125 -17.33 -0.05 3.00
C THR A 125 -17.67 1.26 3.71
N LEU A 126 -17.57 1.30 5.04
CA LEU A 126 -17.80 2.55 5.81
C LEU A 126 -16.82 3.66 5.40
N CYS A 127 -15.54 3.31 5.25
CA CYS A 127 -14.51 4.23 4.77
C CYS A 127 -14.83 4.73 3.36
N GLY A 128 -15.21 3.84 2.43
CA GLY A 128 -15.57 4.19 1.05
C GLY A 128 -16.80 5.10 0.96
N VAL A 129 -17.84 4.84 1.76
CA VAL A 129 -19.03 5.69 1.85
C VAL A 129 -18.67 7.08 2.37
N HIS A 130 -17.85 7.18 3.41
CA HIS A 130 -17.41 8.47 3.93
C HIS A 130 -16.51 9.22 2.94
N SER A 131 -15.61 8.49 2.27
CA SER A 131 -14.70 9.01 1.24
C SER A 131 -15.45 9.68 0.08
N ALA A 132 -16.69 9.24 -0.23
CA ALA A 132 -17.53 9.85 -1.25
C ALA A 132 -17.84 11.34 -0.98
N ALA A 133 -17.88 11.76 0.29
CA ALA A 133 -18.07 13.17 0.64
C ALA A 133 -16.86 14.06 0.28
N TYR A 134 -15.72 13.45 -0.07
CA TYR A 134 -14.45 14.11 -0.42
C TYR A 134 -14.00 13.77 -1.85
N ASP A 135 -14.94 13.51 -2.76
CA ASP A 135 -14.65 13.09 -4.14
C ASP A 135 -13.69 11.90 -4.24
N HIS A 136 -13.72 11.03 -3.22
CA HIS A 136 -12.79 9.90 -3.06
C HIS A 136 -11.30 10.27 -3.01
N GLN A 137 -10.98 11.47 -2.53
CA GLN A 137 -9.60 11.93 -2.34
C GLN A 137 -9.09 11.72 -0.91
N GLU A 138 -9.99 11.48 0.03
CA GLU A 138 -9.67 11.29 1.45
C GLU A 138 -10.23 9.98 1.98
N TYR A 139 -9.60 9.43 3.02
CA TYR A 139 -9.98 8.15 3.65
C TYR A 139 -10.02 6.97 2.67
N VAL A 140 -9.22 7.02 1.61
CA VAL A 140 -9.17 5.99 0.57
C VAL A 140 -8.56 4.72 1.14
N VAL A 141 -9.22 3.58 0.94
CA VAL A 141 -8.74 2.30 1.46
C VAL A 141 -7.45 1.89 0.76
N VAL A 142 -6.42 1.59 1.54
CA VAL A 142 -5.15 1.05 1.05
C VAL A 142 -4.80 -0.26 1.75
N THR A 143 -4.41 -1.26 0.97
CA THR A 143 -4.03 -2.58 1.45
C THR A 143 -2.74 -3.05 0.77
N GLY A 144 -2.21 -4.20 1.18
CA GLY A 144 -1.10 -4.83 0.48
C GLY A 144 -1.46 -5.51 -0.85
N GLY A 145 -2.73 -5.46 -1.27
CA GLY A 145 -3.20 -5.97 -2.56
C GLY A 145 -3.23 -7.50 -2.70
N GLY A 146 -2.96 -8.24 -1.62
CA GLY A 146 -3.02 -9.71 -1.59
C GLY A 146 -4.43 -10.26 -1.29
N PRO A 147 -4.55 -11.58 -1.07
CA PRO A 147 -5.81 -12.24 -0.68
C PRO A 147 -6.14 -12.00 0.80
N GLY A 148 -7.26 -12.59 1.25
CA GLY A 148 -7.68 -12.57 2.65
C GLY A 148 -8.15 -11.19 3.11
N VAL A 149 -7.68 -10.72 4.27
CA VAL A 149 -8.12 -9.41 4.82
C VAL A 149 -7.86 -8.26 3.83
N MET A 150 -6.73 -8.29 3.11
CA MET A 150 -6.40 -7.26 2.13
C MET A 150 -7.43 -7.22 1.01
N GLU A 151 -7.79 -8.39 0.46
CA GLU A 151 -8.84 -8.52 -0.54
C GLU A 151 -10.20 -8.05 0.00
N ALA A 152 -10.57 -8.45 1.23
CA ALA A 152 -11.81 -8.00 1.86
C ALA A 152 -11.89 -6.47 1.94
N GLY A 153 -10.78 -5.82 2.30
CA GLY A 153 -10.68 -4.36 2.33
C GLY A 153 -10.88 -3.73 0.94
N ASN A 154 -10.19 -4.24 -0.09
CA ASN A 154 -10.38 -3.73 -1.44
C ASN A 154 -11.81 -3.97 -1.97
N LEU A 155 -12.38 -5.15 -1.69
CA LEU A 155 -13.75 -5.50 -2.03
C LEU A 155 -14.76 -4.56 -1.39
N GLY A 156 -14.65 -4.31 -0.08
CA GLY A 156 -15.59 -3.45 0.65
C GLY A 156 -15.66 -2.03 0.12
N ALA A 157 -14.53 -1.46 -0.29
CA ALA A 157 -14.48 -0.16 -0.97
C ALA A 157 -15.08 -0.22 -2.39
N SER A 158 -14.74 -1.26 -3.15
CA SER A 158 -15.21 -1.47 -4.53
C SER A 158 -16.74 -1.62 -4.61
N GLU A 159 -17.37 -2.29 -3.64
CA GLU A 159 -18.83 -2.50 -3.59
C GLU A 159 -19.65 -1.20 -3.50
N VAL A 160 -19.04 -0.12 -3.01
CA VAL A 160 -19.66 1.22 -2.96
C VAL A 160 -19.12 2.17 -4.02
N GLY A 161 -18.39 1.65 -5.01
CA GLY A 161 -17.83 2.41 -6.11
C GLY A 161 -16.64 3.30 -5.73
N ALA A 162 -16.10 3.16 -4.52
CA ALA A 162 -14.93 3.91 -4.09
C ALA A 162 -13.64 3.28 -4.68
N PRO A 163 -12.63 4.10 -5.06
CA PRO A 163 -11.33 3.59 -5.45
C PRO A 163 -10.65 2.90 -4.27
N SER A 164 -9.81 1.91 -4.57
CA SER A 164 -9.02 1.21 -3.56
C SER A 164 -7.59 0.98 -4.05
N ILE A 165 -6.62 1.20 -3.16
CA ILE A 165 -5.20 1.16 -3.47
C ILE A 165 -4.64 -0.22 -3.09
N GLY A 166 -3.81 -0.80 -3.97
CA GLY A 166 -3.06 -2.01 -3.71
C GLY A 166 -1.57 -1.74 -3.78
N LEU A 167 -0.87 -1.86 -2.65
CA LEU A 167 0.59 -1.80 -2.59
C LEU A 167 1.14 -3.22 -2.55
N ASN A 168 1.26 -3.88 -3.70
CA ASN A 168 1.80 -5.23 -3.83
C ASN A 168 3.33 -5.25 -3.69
N ILE A 169 3.89 -6.43 -3.46
CA ILE A 169 5.34 -6.61 -3.44
C ILE A 169 5.72 -7.90 -4.17
N MET A 170 6.81 -7.85 -4.92
CA MET A 170 7.35 -9.02 -5.59
C MET A 170 7.83 -10.07 -4.58
N LEU A 171 7.25 -11.26 -4.64
CA LEU A 171 7.61 -12.42 -3.82
C LEU A 171 7.91 -13.63 -4.73
N PRO A 172 8.70 -14.62 -4.28
CA PRO A 172 9.06 -15.80 -5.08
C PRO A 172 7.86 -16.64 -5.55
N HIS A 173 6.78 -16.62 -4.80
CA HIS A 173 5.49 -17.18 -5.20
C HIS A 173 4.55 -16.01 -5.41
N GLU A 174 4.39 -15.64 -6.67
CA GLU A 174 3.72 -14.41 -7.08
C GLU A 174 2.23 -14.49 -6.75
N GLN A 175 1.73 -13.45 -6.07
CA GLN A 175 0.30 -13.21 -5.94
C GLN A 175 -0.01 -12.04 -6.85
N ALA A 176 -0.76 -12.31 -7.93
CA ALA A 176 -1.41 -11.24 -8.68
C ALA A 176 -2.22 -10.38 -7.69
N PRO A 177 -2.30 -9.05 -7.90
CA PRO A 177 -3.15 -8.21 -7.09
C PRO A 177 -4.58 -8.77 -7.11
N ASN A 178 -5.26 -8.70 -5.96
CA ASN A 178 -6.66 -9.09 -5.91
C ASN A 178 -7.49 -8.22 -6.89
N PRO A 179 -8.59 -8.76 -7.47
CA PRO A 179 -9.30 -8.12 -8.57
C PRO A 179 -10.10 -6.87 -8.18
N TYR A 180 -10.11 -6.50 -6.89
CA TYR A 180 -10.88 -5.36 -6.38
C TYR A 180 -10.03 -4.09 -6.20
N VAL A 181 -8.71 -4.20 -6.36
CA VAL A 181 -7.82 -3.04 -6.45
C VAL A 181 -8.16 -2.25 -7.71
N THR A 182 -8.26 -0.92 -7.59
CA THR A 182 -8.45 -0.05 -8.75
C THR A 182 -7.23 -0.18 -9.69
N PRO A 183 -7.40 -0.50 -10.98
CA PRO A 183 -6.28 -0.78 -11.88
C PRO A 183 -5.21 0.31 -11.92
N GLU A 184 -5.62 1.57 -11.91
CA GLU A 184 -4.73 2.75 -11.93
C GLU A 184 -4.00 2.98 -10.59
N LEU A 185 -4.45 2.32 -9.52
CA LEU A 185 -3.92 2.41 -8.16
C LEU A 185 -3.31 1.08 -7.67
N SER A 186 -2.91 0.22 -8.61
CA SER A 186 -2.17 -1.02 -8.33
C SER A 186 -0.66 -0.78 -8.52
N PHE A 187 0.07 -0.86 -7.41
CA PHE A 187 1.51 -0.62 -7.37
C PHE A 187 2.24 -1.90 -6.99
N ASN A 188 3.38 -2.16 -7.63
CA ASN A 188 4.21 -3.31 -7.34
C ASN A 188 5.61 -2.86 -6.94
N PHE A 189 5.99 -3.18 -5.71
CA PHE A 189 7.28 -2.80 -5.12
C PHE A 189 8.27 -3.96 -5.17
N HIS A 190 9.55 -3.63 -5.16
CA HIS A 190 10.62 -4.60 -4.89
C HIS A 190 11.22 -4.37 -3.50
N TYR A 191 11.31 -3.12 -3.04
CA TYR A 191 11.85 -2.81 -1.71
C TYR A 191 10.75 -2.66 -0.65
N PHE A 192 10.78 -3.54 0.37
CA PHE A 192 9.86 -3.48 1.52
C PHE A 192 9.84 -2.11 2.19
N ALA A 193 11.00 -1.46 2.36
CA ALA A 193 11.10 -0.17 3.04
C ALA A 193 10.30 0.93 2.34
N ILE A 194 10.34 0.98 1.00
CA ILE A 194 9.60 1.99 0.23
C ILE A 194 8.10 1.70 0.27
N ARG A 195 7.70 0.42 0.20
CA ARG A 195 6.32 0.00 0.36
C ARG A 195 5.75 0.38 1.73
N LYS A 196 6.48 0.09 2.80
CA LYS A 196 6.12 0.45 4.19
C LYS A 196 5.95 1.96 4.37
N MET A 197 6.87 2.74 3.80
CA MET A 197 6.78 4.20 3.79
C MET A 197 5.47 4.66 3.13
N HIS A 198 5.11 4.11 1.96
CA HIS A 198 3.88 4.48 1.24
C HIS A 198 2.58 4.14 1.98
N PHE A 199 2.57 3.09 2.82
CA PHE A 199 1.41 2.85 3.69
C PHE A 199 1.16 4.02 4.64
N LEU A 200 2.21 4.61 5.21
CA LEU A 200 2.10 5.56 6.31
C LEU A 200 2.14 7.04 5.87
N MET A 201 2.73 7.35 4.71
CA MET A 201 2.85 8.73 4.20
C MET A 201 1.52 9.50 4.10
N ARG A 202 0.40 8.80 3.88
CA ARG A 202 -0.95 9.37 3.74
C ARG A 202 -1.93 8.86 4.78
N ALA A 203 -1.49 8.03 5.73
CA ALA A 203 -2.39 7.34 6.63
C ALA A 203 -3.07 8.32 7.60
N LYS A 204 -4.40 8.32 7.59
CA LYS A 204 -5.23 8.90 8.66
C LYS A 204 -5.65 7.86 9.70
N ALA A 205 -5.60 6.58 9.38
CA ALA A 205 -5.86 5.52 10.35
C ALA A 205 -5.18 4.23 9.89
N VAL A 206 -4.85 3.38 10.86
CA VAL A 206 -4.34 2.02 10.63
C VAL A 206 -5.25 1.04 11.35
N ALA A 207 -5.92 0.19 10.57
CA ALA A 207 -6.71 -0.93 11.07
C ALA A 207 -5.93 -2.23 10.86
N VAL A 208 -5.70 -2.97 11.95
CA VAL A 208 -4.91 -4.19 11.97
C VAL A 208 -5.80 -5.36 12.40
N PHE A 209 -6.04 -6.27 11.47
CA PHE A 209 -6.78 -7.51 11.67
C PHE A 209 -5.83 -8.65 12.04
N PRO A 210 -6.35 -9.76 12.60
CA PRO A 210 -5.53 -10.92 12.91
C PRO A 210 -4.65 -11.34 11.72
N GLY A 211 -3.36 -11.54 11.99
CA GLY A 211 -2.36 -11.69 10.94
C GLY A 211 -1.08 -12.37 11.41
N GLY A 212 -0.13 -12.52 10.48
CA GLY A 212 1.15 -13.18 10.72
C GLY A 212 2.29 -12.18 10.91
N PHE A 213 3.51 -12.60 10.57
CA PHE A 213 4.71 -11.76 10.74
C PHE A 213 4.68 -10.45 9.95
N GLY A 214 4.15 -10.43 8.72
CA GLY A 214 4.02 -9.18 7.96
C GLY A 214 3.13 -8.15 8.66
N THR A 215 1.99 -8.61 9.18
CA THR A 215 1.06 -7.76 9.94
C THR A 215 1.68 -7.24 11.24
N LEU A 216 2.43 -8.09 11.96
CA LEU A 216 3.15 -7.66 13.17
C LEU A 216 4.24 -6.64 12.86
N ASP A 217 5.00 -6.86 11.79
CA ASP A 217 6.05 -5.95 11.31
C ASP A 217 5.49 -4.56 10.99
N GLU A 218 4.40 -4.50 10.21
CA GLU A 218 3.70 -3.25 9.88
C GLU A 218 3.09 -2.57 11.12
N MET A 219 2.50 -3.34 12.04
CA MET A 219 1.93 -2.82 13.28
C MET A 219 3.00 -2.19 14.19
N PHE A 220 4.11 -2.89 14.44
CA PHE A 220 5.17 -2.38 15.30
C PHE A 220 5.93 -1.21 14.65
N GLU A 221 6.06 -1.18 13.33
CA GLU A 221 6.60 -0.03 12.62
C GLU A 221 5.73 1.23 12.83
N ALA A 222 4.42 1.12 12.64
CA ALA A 222 3.49 2.22 12.87
C ALA A 222 3.53 2.70 14.34
N LEU A 223 3.48 1.77 15.31
CA LEU A 223 3.60 2.09 16.74
C LEU A 223 4.91 2.82 17.06
N THR A 224 6.04 2.34 16.54
CA THR A 224 7.35 2.92 16.79
C THR A 224 7.46 4.33 16.20
N LEU A 225 6.92 4.56 15.00
CA LEU A 225 6.94 5.88 14.36
C LEU A 225 6.08 6.90 15.13
N ILE A 226 4.92 6.49 15.63
CA ILE A 226 4.06 7.34 16.46
C ILE A 226 4.73 7.61 17.82
N GLN A 227 5.21 6.56 18.50
CA GLN A 227 5.87 6.65 19.81
C GLN A 227 7.08 7.61 19.77
N THR A 228 7.90 7.49 18.72
CA THR A 228 9.10 8.32 18.54
C THR A 228 8.82 9.70 17.94
N LYS A 229 7.55 10.03 17.67
CA LYS A 229 7.10 11.28 17.04
C LYS A 229 7.74 11.55 15.67
N ARG A 230 8.09 10.47 14.97
CA ARG A 230 8.50 10.52 13.56
C ARG A 230 7.30 10.55 12.62
N MET A 231 6.12 10.24 13.16
CA MET A 231 4.81 10.38 12.53
C MET A 231 3.84 11.03 13.52
N GLU A 232 2.87 11.79 13.02
CA GLU A 232 1.76 12.30 13.83
C GLU A 232 0.95 11.16 14.45
N ARG A 233 0.30 11.44 15.58
CA ARG A 233 -0.62 10.47 16.17
C ARG A 233 -1.82 10.29 15.24
N ILE A 234 -2.08 9.04 14.88
CA ILE A 234 -3.29 8.62 14.17
C ILE A 234 -3.93 7.44 14.90
N PRO A 235 -5.25 7.17 14.74
CA PRO A 235 -5.88 5.95 15.25
C PRO A 235 -5.17 4.69 14.75
N LEU A 236 -4.70 3.87 15.70
CA LEU A 236 -4.17 2.54 15.45
C LEU A 236 -5.08 1.53 16.15
N ILE A 237 -5.83 0.78 15.35
CA ILE A 237 -6.99 0.02 15.77
C ILE A 237 -6.73 -1.46 15.52
N LEU A 238 -6.79 -2.26 16.58
CA LEU A 238 -6.56 -3.70 16.55
C LEU A 238 -7.90 -4.45 16.64
N PHE A 239 -8.23 -5.20 15.60
CA PHE A 239 -9.41 -6.07 15.60
C PHE A 239 -9.11 -7.39 16.31
N SER A 240 -10.02 -7.84 17.17
CA SER A 240 -9.90 -9.01 18.03
C SER A 240 -8.91 -8.86 19.17
N GLU A 241 -9.36 -8.29 20.29
CA GLU A 241 -8.51 -8.12 21.48
C GLU A 241 -7.93 -9.46 21.96
N LYS A 242 -8.77 -10.50 21.94
CA LYS A 242 -8.38 -11.86 22.34
C LYS A 242 -7.21 -12.39 21.51
N PHE A 243 -7.18 -12.15 20.21
CA PHE A 243 -6.08 -12.60 19.35
C PHE A 243 -4.77 -11.91 19.74
N TRP A 244 -4.78 -10.58 19.82
CA TRP A 244 -3.58 -9.78 20.08
C TRP A 244 -3.01 -10.01 21.47
N ARG A 245 -3.85 -10.05 22.50
CA ARG A 245 -3.41 -10.39 23.87
C ARG A 245 -2.92 -11.82 24.00
N GLY A 246 -3.35 -12.71 23.10
CA GLY A 246 -2.84 -14.08 23.03
C GLY A 246 -1.42 -14.19 22.48
N ILE A 247 -0.93 -13.17 21.76
CA ILE A 247 0.40 -13.22 21.11
C ILE A 247 1.38 -12.16 21.63
N VAL A 248 0.89 -11.02 22.15
CA VAL A 248 1.72 -9.95 22.72
C VAL A 248 1.13 -9.53 24.06
N ASN A 249 1.96 -9.53 25.10
CA ASN A 249 1.64 -8.92 26.39
C ASN A 249 2.22 -7.51 26.39
N PHE A 250 1.41 -6.52 26.02
CA PHE A 250 1.86 -5.13 25.91
C PHE A 250 2.17 -4.52 27.29
N GLU A 251 1.40 -4.89 28.32
CA GLU A 251 1.63 -4.47 29.70
C GLU A 251 2.99 -4.93 30.21
N ALA A 252 3.40 -6.16 29.87
CA ALA A 252 4.73 -6.64 30.23
C ALA A 252 5.87 -5.81 29.62
N LEU A 253 5.69 -5.19 28.44
CA LEU A 253 6.68 -4.27 27.87
C LEU A 253 6.78 -2.99 28.70
N ALA A 254 5.64 -2.45 29.16
CA ALA A 254 5.60 -1.27 30.01
C ALA A 254 6.16 -1.56 31.41
N ASP A 255 5.76 -2.67 32.03
CA ASP A 255 6.22 -3.11 33.36
C ASP A 255 7.71 -3.39 33.38
N PHE A 256 8.25 -3.98 32.30
CA PHE A 256 9.68 -4.21 32.13
C PHE A 256 10.46 -2.90 31.88
N GLY A 257 9.79 -1.84 31.43
CA GLY A 257 10.39 -0.53 31.17
C GLY A 257 10.99 -0.35 29.78
N THR A 258 10.61 -1.17 28.79
CA THR A 258 11.05 -0.99 27.39
C THR A 258 10.15 -0.04 26.60
N ILE A 259 8.96 0.27 27.12
CA ILE A 259 8.07 1.34 26.64
C ILE A 259 7.51 2.12 27.83
N SER A 260 6.96 3.32 27.58
CA SER A 260 6.22 4.05 28.61
C SER A 260 4.85 3.40 28.85
N PRO A 261 4.30 3.42 30.08
CA PRO A 261 2.91 3.01 30.32
C PRO A 261 1.88 3.76 29.45
N LYS A 262 2.17 5.01 29.07
CA LYS A 262 1.31 5.81 28.18
C LYS A 262 1.32 5.31 26.74
N ASP A 263 2.33 4.55 26.33
CA ASP A 263 2.40 4.02 24.97
C ASP A 263 1.32 2.95 24.73
N LEU A 264 0.74 2.39 25.81
CA LEU A 264 -0.42 1.50 25.73
C LEU A 264 -1.67 2.22 25.19
N GLU A 265 -1.78 3.54 25.39
CA GLU A 265 -2.86 4.39 24.86
C GLU A 265 -2.74 4.59 23.33
N LEU A 266 -1.63 4.15 22.72
CA LEU A 266 -1.47 4.17 21.27
C LEU A 266 -2.38 3.15 20.57
N ILE A 267 -2.85 2.15 21.29
CA ILE A 267 -3.61 1.01 20.75
C ILE A 267 -5.08 1.14 21.16
N SER A 268 -5.99 0.91 20.22
CA SER A 268 -7.41 0.75 20.51
C SER A 268 -7.88 -0.63 20.04
N PHE A 269 -8.51 -1.41 20.93
CA PHE A 269 -9.07 -2.71 20.57
C PHE A 269 -10.55 -2.60 20.17
N VAL A 270 -10.94 -3.36 19.16
CA VAL A 270 -12.32 -3.41 18.65
C VAL A 270 -12.67 -4.83 18.21
N GLU A 271 -13.97 -5.11 18.13
CA GLU A 271 -14.50 -6.36 17.60
C GLU A 271 -15.32 -6.15 16.31
N THR A 272 -15.74 -4.91 16.02
CA THR A 272 -16.57 -4.61 14.85
C THR A 272 -16.09 -3.41 14.05
N ALA A 273 -16.48 -3.38 12.78
CA ALA A 273 -16.26 -2.27 11.86
C ALA A 273 -16.81 -0.94 12.39
N ASP A 274 -18.02 -0.96 12.98
CA ASP A 274 -18.66 0.25 13.53
C ASP A 274 -17.87 0.85 14.70
N GLN A 275 -17.31 0.00 15.58
CA GLN A 275 -16.46 0.46 16.67
C GLN A 275 -15.18 1.12 16.15
N ALA A 276 -14.55 0.50 15.14
CA ALA A 276 -13.36 1.07 14.50
C ALA A 276 -13.67 2.41 13.85
N TRP A 277 -14.77 2.50 13.09
CA TRP A 277 -15.19 3.74 12.45
C TRP A 277 -15.49 4.83 13.49
N LYS A 278 -16.16 4.48 14.59
CA LYS A 278 -16.43 5.41 15.68
C LYS A 278 -15.15 6.02 16.27
N ILE A 279 -14.09 5.22 16.47
CA ILE A 279 -12.80 5.74 16.96
C ILE A 279 -12.22 6.77 15.99
N ILE A 280 -12.28 6.50 14.68
CA ILE A 280 -11.79 7.42 13.65
C ILE A 280 -12.62 8.71 13.65
N ALA A 281 -13.95 8.58 13.70
CA ALA A 281 -14.87 9.71 13.73
C ALA A 281 -14.67 10.59 14.96
N ASP A 282 -14.58 10.00 16.15
CA ASP A 282 -14.33 10.72 17.39
C ASP A 282 -12.95 11.42 17.37
N PHE A 283 -11.91 10.77 16.83
CA PHE A 283 -10.56 11.34 16.75
C PHE A 283 -10.49 12.58 15.84
N TYR A 284 -11.22 12.57 14.72
CA TYR A 284 -11.21 13.66 13.73
C TYR A 284 -12.40 14.64 13.85
N GLY A 285 -13.37 14.38 14.73
CA GLY A 285 -14.56 15.22 14.89
C GLY A 285 -15.50 15.18 13.69
N LEU A 286 -15.72 14.00 13.11
CA LEU A 286 -16.56 13.77 11.93
C LEU A 286 -18.07 13.71 12.23
#